data_AF-A0A2I0QML2-F1
#
_entry.id   AF-A0A2I0QML2-F1
#
_cell.length_a   1.000
_cell.length_b   1.000
_cell.length_c   1.000
_cell.angle_alpha   90.00
_cell.angle_beta   90.00
_cell.angle_gamma   90.00
#
_symmetry.space_group_name_H-M   'P 1'
#
loop_
_entity.id
_entity.type
_entity.pdbx_description
1 polymer ?
#
loop_
_entity_poly.entity_id
_entity_poly.type
_entity_poly.pdbx_seq_one_letter_code
_entity_poly.pdbx_strand_id
1 'polypeptide(L)'
;MCDNCLNILNVDQKDSDKDGVGDACDNCVYIYNPDQNDTDGDKEGDACECLQPYIITNSMNASQNQFFTFSSGVKCVCAECGDVTAILDPYGPDGYNYTALNSTESDGDPFLWEEIITNGAGTPLWNIGETMDDGYLTAPIEFNFPFYDVIYNTLYVSSNGRIHFTTLGASGTSILLPSSSYKVIAPVNKDMYVRSQTQVFYKTYDNPKRFIVEYKDLDHYSGYGNLTYEVILYEDGRIKFQYNASSDLYDAYSKIGINYDTLNNYNLLIEDDAPDIHIGKAVTFYPPGYIFGKGNIPMNNGTPFYTPNMNPRYATNLSCLQNMHENDTCNVFWQVNATGKMGKTWEFFTIFNSTLSGGSQTGKVNITISCVDNDNDSICNDVDNCLVYNPDQNDTDNDGIGNVCDNCVNVNNTNQTDTDNDGIGDACDNCLYTYNPDQNDTDGDGYGDACECLQPYIITQSKNVTQNQLFTFESGVKCVCSNCGNVSAILDPTGNYSVNIEPHGWESQTWTTLSTVSNCDDCGEQLNLPFTFNFYGNNYSGVCVSSNGYIRPGTGTNCTGYSNVHNTSKIIAGLERDLNPSSEGTIKYYSSSSNVVIFYDSVKCYGSSCGTNSFQI
;
A
#
# COMPACT_ATOMS: atom_id res chain seq x y z
N MET A 1 23.65 3.25 66.08
CA MET A 1 23.93 3.22 64.63
C MET A 1 23.95 4.67 64.19
N CYS A 2 25.00 5.08 63.48
CA CYS A 2 25.01 6.40 62.86
C CYS A 2 24.10 6.34 61.64
N ASP A 3 23.32 7.39 61.41
CA ASP A 3 22.44 7.52 60.26
C ASP A 3 23.25 7.40 58.96
N ASN A 4 23.09 6.29 58.24
CA ASN A 4 23.73 6.04 56.95
C ASN A 4 22.94 6.60 55.75
N CYS A 5 21.82 7.30 55.99
CA CYS A 5 21.10 8.06 54.96
C CYS A 5 20.68 9.43 55.49
N LEU A 6 21.60 10.39 55.46
CA LEU A 6 21.36 11.71 56.03
C LEU A 6 20.14 12.39 55.39
N ASN A 7 19.11 12.66 56.21
CA ASN A 7 17.83 13.28 55.85
C ASN A 7 16.82 12.38 55.10
N ILE A 8 17.09 11.08 54.96
CA ILE A 8 16.14 10.09 54.43
C ILE A 8 15.80 9.11 55.56
N LEU A 9 14.51 8.92 55.83
CA LEU A 9 14.09 8.03 56.91
C LEU A 9 14.37 6.56 56.55
N ASN A 10 15.37 5.95 57.18
CA ASN A 10 15.75 4.55 56.96
C ASN A 10 15.94 3.80 58.30
N VAL A 11 14.83 3.39 58.90
CA VAL A 11 14.79 2.88 60.29
C VAL A 11 15.62 1.60 60.50
N ASP A 12 15.77 0.80 59.46
CA ASP A 12 16.53 -0.46 59.48
C ASP A 12 18.05 -0.26 59.33
N GLN A 13 18.49 0.92 58.87
CA GLN A 13 19.91 1.24 58.64
C GLN A 13 20.58 0.18 57.77
N LYS A 14 19.84 -0.38 56.80
CA LYS A 14 20.33 -1.41 55.89
C LYS A 14 21.35 -0.80 54.94
N ASP A 15 22.43 -1.54 54.74
CA ASP A 15 23.59 -1.21 53.90
C ASP A 15 24.09 -2.53 53.33
N SER A 16 23.58 -2.82 52.13
CA SER A 16 23.70 -4.11 51.45
C SER A 16 25.11 -4.36 50.92
N ASP A 17 25.77 -3.33 50.42
CA ASP A 17 27.08 -3.41 49.77
C ASP A 17 28.26 -3.00 50.69
N LYS A 18 27.93 -2.41 51.86
CA LYS A 18 28.84 -2.01 52.93
C LYS A 18 29.77 -0.86 52.56
N ASP A 19 29.30 0.05 51.73
CA ASP A 19 30.03 1.26 51.37
C ASP A 19 29.90 2.41 52.39
N GLY A 20 28.91 2.29 53.29
CA GLY A 20 28.62 3.28 54.32
C GLY A 20 27.44 4.21 54.00
N VAL A 21 26.82 4.05 52.84
CA VAL A 21 25.55 4.65 52.40
C VAL A 21 24.46 3.60 52.58
N GLY A 22 23.28 4.00 53.06
CA GLY A 22 22.19 3.05 53.28
C GLY A 22 21.38 2.78 52.01
N ASP A 23 20.81 1.57 51.87
CA ASP A 23 20.02 1.14 50.70
C ASP A 23 18.91 2.15 50.29
N ALA A 24 18.40 2.93 51.25
CA ALA A 24 17.32 3.90 51.02
C ALA A 24 17.79 5.18 50.29
N CYS A 25 19.10 5.42 50.21
CA CYS A 25 19.71 6.61 49.65
C CYS A 25 20.93 6.28 48.76
N ASP A 26 21.16 5.00 48.51
CA ASP A 26 22.25 4.47 47.71
C ASP A 26 21.81 4.36 46.25
N ASN A 27 22.49 5.09 45.35
CA ASN A 27 22.22 5.04 43.92
C ASN A 27 22.79 3.79 43.24
N CYS A 28 23.52 2.93 43.97
CA CYS A 28 23.94 1.60 43.56
C CYS A 28 23.88 0.58 44.71
N VAL A 29 22.68 0.33 45.24
CA VAL A 29 22.34 -0.52 46.42
C VAL A 29 23.17 -1.82 46.63
N TYR A 30 23.74 -2.42 45.59
CA TYR A 30 24.48 -3.68 45.67
C TYR A 30 25.95 -3.58 45.24
N ILE A 31 26.44 -2.39 44.87
CA ILE A 31 27.77 -2.18 44.31
C ILE A 31 28.47 -1.06 45.07
N TYR A 32 29.49 -1.46 45.83
CA TYR A 32 30.31 -0.57 46.66
C TYR A 32 30.70 0.74 45.95
N ASN A 33 30.05 1.86 46.30
CA ASN A 33 30.24 3.15 45.64
C ASN A 33 30.07 4.35 46.58
N PRO A 34 30.93 4.50 47.60
CA PRO A 34 30.73 5.44 48.71
C PRO A 34 30.67 6.92 48.30
N ASP A 35 31.12 7.26 47.09
CA ASP A 35 31.10 8.62 46.54
C ASP A 35 29.76 8.99 45.88
N GLN A 36 28.89 8.00 45.57
CA GLN A 36 27.54 8.19 45.05
C GLN A 36 27.48 9.12 43.83
N ASN A 37 28.49 9.01 42.95
CA ASN A 37 28.53 9.80 41.72
C ASN A 37 27.38 9.38 40.81
N ASP A 38 26.78 10.36 40.16
CA ASP A 38 25.68 10.24 39.20
C ASP A 38 25.90 11.38 38.20
N THR A 39 26.65 11.08 37.13
CA THR A 39 27.13 12.08 36.18
C THR A 39 26.02 12.55 35.25
N ASP A 40 25.04 11.72 34.96
CA ASP A 40 23.96 12.02 34.01
C ASP A 40 22.63 12.45 34.68
N GLY A 41 22.53 12.28 36.00
CA GLY A 41 21.47 12.77 36.87
C GLY A 41 20.20 11.92 36.84
N ASP A 42 20.27 10.67 36.39
CA ASP A 42 19.11 9.78 36.25
C ASP A 42 18.76 9.04 37.56
N LYS A 43 19.60 9.19 38.59
CA LYS A 43 19.53 8.59 39.95
C LYS A 43 20.00 7.16 40.06
N GLU A 44 20.47 6.55 38.98
CA GLU A 44 21.35 5.39 38.99
C GLU A 44 22.79 5.90 39.13
N GLY A 45 23.63 5.24 39.93
CA GLY A 45 25.00 5.72 40.12
C GLY A 45 25.96 5.29 39.02
N ASP A 46 26.98 6.11 38.77
CA ASP A 46 28.04 5.82 37.79
C ASP A 46 28.73 4.46 38.06
N ALA A 47 28.70 3.96 39.29
CA ALA A 47 29.33 2.69 39.66
C ALA A 47 28.51 1.45 39.27
N CYS A 48 27.20 1.59 39.14
CA CYS A 48 26.29 0.57 38.63
C CYS A 48 25.93 0.80 37.16
N GLU A 49 26.23 1.99 36.63
CA GLU A 49 26.09 2.37 35.23
C GLU A 49 27.45 2.37 34.49
N CYS A 50 27.97 1.21 34.05
CA CYS A 50 29.27 1.20 33.34
C CYS A 50 29.22 1.54 31.85
N LEU A 51 28.04 1.59 31.22
CA LEU A 51 27.89 2.00 29.83
C LEU A 51 27.06 3.28 29.76
N GLN A 52 27.50 4.28 29.00
CA GLN A 52 26.70 5.46 28.67
C GLN A 52 26.49 5.56 27.16
N PRO A 53 25.25 5.38 26.67
CA PRO A 53 24.94 5.50 25.26
C PRO A 53 24.79 6.98 24.87
N TYR A 54 25.22 7.33 23.68
CA TYR A 54 25.04 8.67 23.14
C TYR A 54 24.71 8.61 21.66
N ILE A 55 24.09 9.69 21.18
CA ILE A 55 23.64 9.80 19.80
C ILE A 55 24.49 10.84 19.10
N ILE A 56 25.14 10.42 18.01
CA ILE A 56 26.05 11.29 17.23
C ILE A 56 25.21 12.20 16.32
N THR A 57 24.14 11.65 15.77
CA THR A 57 23.19 12.36 14.91
C THR A 57 21.83 12.46 15.59
N ASN A 58 21.44 13.67 16.02
CA ASN A 58 20.12 13.96 16.59
C ASN A 58 18.98 13.67 15.60
N SER A 59 17.75 14.05 15.97
CA SER A 59 16.58 13.90 15.12
C SER A 59 16.84 14.35 13.68
N MET A 60 16.52 13.50 12.70
CA MET A 60 16.82 13.76 11.29
C MET A 60 15.61 13.56 10.38
N ASN A 61 15.65 14.16 9.19
CA ASN A 61 14.65 13.93 8.14
C ASN A 61 15.22 12.94 7.12
N ALA A 62 14.40 11.97 6.71
CA ALA A 62 14.73 11.01 5.68
C ALA A 62 13.71 11.10 4.54
N SER A 63 14.19 11.11 3.30
CA SER A 63 13.32 11.05 2.13
C SER A 63 12.72 9.65 2.00
N GLN A 64 11.43 9.57 1.70
CA GLN A 64 10.77 8.28 1.47
C GLN A 64 11.46 7.49 0.34
N ASN A 65 11.57 6.18 0.50
CA ASN A 65 12.21 5.22 -0.40
C ASN A 65 13.70 5.48 -0.69
N GLN A 66 14.39 6.25 0.17
CA GLN A 66 15.84 6.47 0.08
C GLN A 66 16.60 5.89 1.26
N PHE A 67 17.80 5.40 0.99
CA PHE A 67 18.76 5.02 2.02
C PHE A 67 19.37 6.27 2.68
N PHE A 68 19.44 6.24 4.01
CA PHE A 68 20.11 7.22 4.84
C PHE A 68 20.99 6.51 5.88
N THR A 69 21.81 7.28 6.59
CA THR A 69 22.71 6.75 7.63
C THR A 69 22.61 7.60 8.88
N PHE A 70 22.51 6.93 10.03
CA PHE A 70 22.61 7.56 11.34
C PHE A 70 23.64 6.80 12.19
N SER A 71 24.11 7.41 13.27
CA SER A 71 25.05 6.75 14.17
C SER A 71 24.75 7.00 15.64
N SER A 72 24.98 5.96 16.42
CA SER A 72 25.00 5.98 17.88
C SER A 72 26.37 5.55 18.38
N GLY A 73 26.71 5.91 19.60
CA GLY A 73 27.93 5.49 20.25
C GLY A 73 27.67 5.05 21.68
N VAL A 74 28.66 4.37 22.25
CA VAL A 74 28.68 3.97 23.64
C VAL A 74 30.02 4.36 24.24
N LYS A 75 30.00 4.88 25.46
CA LYS A 75 31.17 5.18 26.28
C LYS A 75 31.19 4.23 27.46
N CYS A 76 32.34 3.61 27.74
CA CYS A 76 32.57 2.93 29.00
C CYS A 76 32.95 3.97 30.06
N VAL A 77 32.19 4.09 31.14
CA VAL A 77 32.37 5.17 32.14
C VAL A 77 32.84 4.68 33.51
N CYS A 78 32.68 3.39 33.82
CA CYS A 78 33.36 2.75 34.96
C CYS A 78 34.10 1.47 34.57
N ALA A 79 35.20 1.20 35.28
CA ALA A 79 35.98 -0.06 35.26
C ALA A 79 36.22 -0.65 33.84
N GLU A 80 36.47 -1.96 33.75
CA GLU A 80 36.51 -2.66 32.45
C GLU A 80 35.09 -3.10 32.06
N CYS A 81 34.56 -2.54 30.97
CA CYS A 81 33.27 -2.94 30.42
C CYS A 81 33.35 -4.25 29.61
N GLY A 82 34.54 -4.67 29.20
CA GLY A 82 34.72 -5.91 28.45
C GLY A 82 34.16 -5.83 27.03
N ASP A 83 33.75 -6.96 26.47
CA ASP A 83 33.13 -6.97 25.15
C ASP A 83 31.71 -6.41 25.24
N VAL A 84 31.38 -5.48 24.34
CA VAL A 84 30.07 -4.82 24.23
C VAL A 84 29.38 -5.25 22.93
N THR A 85 28.07 -5.44 22.97
CA THR A 85 27.22 -5.73 21.80
C THR A 85 26.21 -4.62 21.59
N ALA A 86 25.85 -4.32 20.33
CA ALA A 86 24.86 -3.30 19.99
C ALA A 86 23.74 -3.87 19.11
N ILE A 87 22.48 -3.58 19.46
CA ILE A 87 21.25 -4.10 18.82
C ILE A 87 20.32 -2.93 18.43
N LEU A 88 19.58 -3.06 17.32
CA LEU A 88 18.56 -2.13 16.83
C LEU A 88 17.19 -2.84 16.73
N ASP A 89 16.16 -2.29 17.37
CA ASP A 89 14.87 -2.88 17.82
C ASP A 89 13.89 -3.43 16.71
N PRO A 90 12.99 -4.43 16.96
CA PRO A 90 12.71 -5.21 18.19
C PRO A 90 13.02 -6.72 18.20
N TYR A 91 12.73 -7.37 19.33
CA TYR A 91 12.90 -8.82 19.55
C TYR A 91 12.20 -9.63 18.45
N GLY A 92 12.98 -10.50 17.80
CA GLY A 92 12.57 -11.18 16.58
C GLY A 92 12.93 -10.39 15.33
N PRO A 93 12.23 -10.57 14.19
CA PRO A 93 11.31 -11.66 13.94
C PRO A 93 11.97 -13.04 14.09
N ASP A 94 11.17 -14.02 14.46
CA ASP A 94 11.51 -15.43 14.29
C ASP A 94 11.23 -15.91 12.85
N GLY A 95 11.38 -17.21 12.58
CA GLY A 95 11.15 -17.78 11.25
C GLY A 95 9.72 -17.68 10.72
N TYR A 96 8.72 -17.42 11.59
CA TYR A 96 7.33 -17.20 11.19
C TYR A 96 6.96 -15.72 11.11
N ASN A 97 7.86 -14.82 11.50
CA ASN A 97 7.65 -13.38 11.67
C ASN A 97 6.86 -12.96 12.91
N TYR A 98 6.88 -13.74 13.99
CA TYR A 98 6.50 -13.20 15.30
C TYR A 98 7.54 -12.19 15.77
N THR A 99 7.10 -11.08 16.38
CA THR A 99 7.95 -10.07 17.01
C THR A 99 7.48 -9.81 18.43
N ALA A 100 8.31 -9.24 19.30
CA ALA A 100 7.92 -8.91 20.67
C ALA A 100 8.37 -7.52 21.09
N LEU A 101 7.54 -6.85 21.92
CA LEU A 101 7.80 -5.52 22.49
C LEU A 101 7.58 -5.53 24.00
N ASN A 102 8.38 -4.77 24.73
CA ASN A 102 8.20 -4.49 26.16
C ASN A 102 7.30 -3.26 26.35
N SER A 103 6.47 -3.26 27.40
CA SER A 103 5.61 -2.14 27.80
C SER A 103 6.34 -0.82 28.10
N THR A 104 7.66 -0.85 28.29
CA THR A 104 8.50 0.35 28.43
C THR A 104 8.81 1.02 27.10
N GLU A 105 8.59 0.32 25.99
CA GLU A 105 8.73 0.85 24.64
C GLU A 105 7.48 1.65 24.24
N SER A 106 7.63 2.64 23.37
CA SER A 106 6.53 3.58 23.04
C SER A 106 5.28 2.92 22.43
N ASP A 107 5.47 1.75 21.81
CA ASP A 107 4.45 0.96 21.12
C ASP A 107 4.15 -0.37 21.84
N GLY A 108 4.80 -0.64 22.98
CA GLY A 108 4.51 -1.81 23.80
C GLY A 108 3.12 -1.68 24.41
N ASP A 109 2.34 -2.77 24.41
CA ASP A 109 1.06 -2.77 25.11
C ASP A 109 1.32 -2.49 26.60
N PRO A 110 0.68 -1.46 27.20
CA PRO A 110 1.00 -1.01 28.54
C PRO A 110 0.71 -2.09 29.58
N PHE A 111 1.43 -2.08 30.69
CA PHE A 111 1.06 -2.90 31.85
C PHE A 111 -0.29 -2.44 32.41
N LEU A 112 -1.31 -3.30 32.28
CA LEU A 112 -2.68 -3.06 32.73
C LEU A 112 -3.20 -4.34 33.39
N TRP A 113 -2.96 -4.47 34.69
CA TRP A 113 -3.34 -5.65 35.47
C TRP A 113 -4.86 -5.86 35.48
N GLU A 114 -5.31 -7.08 35.20
CA GLU A 114 -6.73 -7.46 35.17
C GLU A 114 -7.01 -8.53 36.23
N GLU A 115 -7.26 -8.10 37.46
CA GLU A 115 -7.54 -9.00 38.58
C GLU A 115 -8.78 -9.90 38.31
N ILE A 116 -8.55 -11.19 38.03
CA ILE A 116 -9.59 -12.19 37.78
C ILE A 116 -9.84 -13.14 38.94
N ILE A 117 -9.04 -13.09 40.03
CA ILE A 117 -9.16 -13.99 41.19
C ILE A 117 -10.03 -13.39 42.31
N THR A 118 -9.66 -12.22 42.85
CA THR A 118 -10.28 -11.68 44.07
C THR A 118 -11.55 -10.87 43.82
N ASN A 119 -11.62 -10.18 42.68
CA ASN A 119 -12.76 -9.35 42.27
C ASN A 119 -13.48 -9.89 41.01
N GLY A 120 -12.93 -10.92 40.36
CA GLY A 120 -13.32 -11.35 39.03
C GLY A 120 -14.02 -12.70 39.01
N ALA A 121 -15.08 -12.80 38.21
CA ALA A 121 -15.77 -14.05 37.89
C ALA A 121 -14.91 -15.06 37.08
N GLY A 122 -13.61 -15.18 37.37
CA GLY A 122 -12.74 -16.17 36.75
C GLY A 122 -13.12 -17.59 37.19
N THR A 123 -12.80 -18.56 36.33
CA THR A 123 -13.00 -19.98 36.65
C THR A 123 -11.71 -20.55 37.23
N PRO A 124 -11.74 -21.19 38.41
CA PRO A 124 -10.54 -21.75 39.02
C PRO A 124 -10.04 -22.97 38.24
N LEU A 125 -8.72 -23.03 38.05
CA LEU A 125 -8.00 -24.27 37.74
C LEU A 125 -7.43 -24.87 39.02
N TRP A 126 -6.83 -24.04 39.87
CA TRP A 126 -6.35 -24.43 41.20
C TRP A 126 -6.70 -23.34 42.23
N ASN A 127 -7.30 -23.74 43.35
CA ASN A 127 -7.70 -22.90 44.47
C ASN A 127 -6.74 -23.03 45.66
N ILE A 128 -6.88 -22.10 46.61
CA ILE A 128 -6.23 -22.18 47.93
C ILE A 128 -6.49 -23.56 48.56
N GLY A 129 -5.41 -24.21 48.99
CA GLY A 129 -5.40 -25.53 49.61
C GLY A 129 -5.15 -26.69 48.63
N GLU A 130 -5.20 -26.45 47.32
CA GLU A 130 -4.84 -27.44 46.31
C GLU A 130 -3.33 -27.39 46.04
N THR A 131 -2.76 -28.52 45.62
CA THR A 131 -1.33 -28.61 45.26
C THR A 131 -1.15 -29.42 44.01
N MET A 132 -0.25 -29.00 43.12
CA MET A 132 0.06 -29.74 41.91
C MET A 132 1.50 -29.48 41.49
N ASP A 133 2.27 -30.56 41.35
CA ASP A 133 3.62 -30.57 40.77
C ASP A 133 3.56 -31.37 39.48
N ASP A 134 4.25 -30.91 38.43
CA ASP A 134 4.31 -31.61 37.13
C ASP A 134 2.95 -32.07 36.57
N GLY A 135 1.96 -31.19 36.61
CA GLY A 135 0.61 -31.45 36.12
C GLY A 135 0.12 -30.40 35.13
N TYR A 136 -1.06 -30.64 34.55
CA TYR A 136 -1.78 -29.64 33.79
C TYR A 136 -3.29 -29.82 33.92
N LEU A 137 -4.03 -28.75 33.67
CA LEU A 137 -5.48 -28.77 33.49
C LEU A 137 -5.84 -28.13 32.15
N THR A 138 -7.01 -28.45 31.63
CA THR A 138 -7.50 -27.88 30.38
C THR A 138 -8.33 -26.64 30.64
N ALA A 139 -8.11 -25.60 29.84
CA ALA A 139 -8.97 -24.42 29.83
C ALA A 139 -9.52 -24.18 28.40
N PRO A 140 -10.85 -24.02 28.23
CA PRO A 140 -11.45 -23.71 26.94
C PRO A 140 -11.25 -22.22 26.61
N ILE A 141 -10.63 -21.92 25.46
CA ILE A 141 -10.37 -20.53 25.03
C ILE A 141 -11.59 -19.85 24.37
N GLU A 142 -12.70 -20.58 24.14
CA GLU A 142 -13.98 -20.06 23.61
C GLU A 142 -13.90 -19.29 22.26
N PHE A 143 -12.72 -19.21 21.65
CA PHE A 143 -12.47 -18.74 20.29
C PHE A 143 -11.33 -19.51 19.63
N ASN A 144 -11.17 -19.28 18.33
CA ASN A 144 -10.11 -19.86 17.52
C ASN A 144 -8.84 -19.02 17.69
N PHE A 145 -7.87 -19.51 18.45
CA PHE A 145 -6.60 -18.81 18.65
C PHE A 145 -5.57 -19.27 17.62
N PRO A 146 -5.07 -18.39 16.73
CA PRO A 146 -3.97 -18.72 15.83
C PRO A 146 -2.65 -18.70 16.59
N PHE A 147 -1.93 -19.82 16.59
CA PHE A 147 -0.56 -19.91 17.09
C PHE A 147 0.32 -20.48 15.99
N TYR A 148 1.14 -19.63 15.39
CA TYR A 148 1.87 -19.95 14.17
C TYR A 148 0.91 -20.40 13.05
N ASP A 149 1.20 -21.54 12.41
CA ASP A 149 0.46 -22.07 11.27
C ASP A 149 -0.75 -22.94 11.68
N VAL A 150 -1.09 -23.02 12.97
CA VAL A 150 -2.18 -23.86 13.47
C VAL A 150 -3.16 -23.06 14.34
N ILE A 151 -4.44 -23.38 14.20
CA ILE A 151 -5.52 -22.81 15.01
C ILE A 151 -5.85 -23.77 16.16
N TYR A 152 -5.88 -23.25 17.39
CA TYR A 152 -6.20 -23.99 18.60
C TYR A 152 -7.46 -23.45 19.27
N ASN A 153 -8.20 -24.35 19.91
CA ASN A 153 -9.42 -24.04 20.68
C ASN A 153 -9.41 -24.65 22.10
N THR A 154 -8.33 -25.34 22.46
CA THR A 154 -8.10 -25.96 23.77
C THR A 154 -6.67 -25.71 24.18
N LEU A 155 -6.47 -25.32 25.43
CA LEU A 155 -5.17 -25.06 26.02
C LEU A 155 -4.92 -25.98 27.20
N TYR A 156 -3.66 -26.33 27.43
CA TYR A 156 -3.20 -27.09 28.58
C TYR A 156 -2.37 -26.16 29.48
N VAL A 157 -2.97 -25.73 30.58
CA VAL A 157 -2.36 -24.84 31.57
C VAL A 157 -1.58 -25.69 32.57
N SER A 158 -0.26 -25.53 32.60
CA SER A 158 0.66 -26.37 33.37
C SER A 158 0.88 -25.83 34.78
N SER A 159 1.05 -26.69 35.77
CA SER A 159 1.48 -26.30 37.12
C SER A 159 2.88 -25.65 37.12
N ASN A 160 3.66 -25.86 36.06
CA ASN A 160 4.96 -25.26 35.86
C ASN A 160 4.90 -23.83 35.26
N GLY A 161 3.71 -23.23 35.17
CA GLY A 161 3.57 -21.84 34.73
C GLY A 161 3.62 -21.62 33.21
N ARG A 162 3.35 -22.66 32.43
CA ARG A 162 3.39 -22.63 30.95
C ARG A 162 2.02 -22.93 30.37
N ILE A 163 1.76 -22.43 29.16
CA ILE A 163 0.57 -22.79 28.39
C ILE A 163 1.01 -23.63 27.20
N HIS A 164 0.53 -24.86 27.13
CA HIS A 164 0.82 -25.78 26.03
C HIS A 164 -0.38 -25.92 25.10
N PHE A 165 -0.10 -26.09 23.82
CA PHE A 165 -1.09 -26.39 22.78
C PHE A 165 -1.21 -27.88 22.46
N THR A 166 -0.33 -28.69 23.06
CA THR A 166 -0.38 -30.16 23.02
C THR A 166 -0.18 -30.69 24.44
N THR A 167 -0.52 -31.95 24.68
CA THR A 167 -0.27 -32.59 25.99
C THR A 167 1.21 -32.91 26.24
N LEU A 168 2.04 -32.85 25.19
CA LEU A 168 3.46 -33.20 25.30
C LEU A 168 4.23 -32.10 26.03
N GLY A 169 4.89 -32.48 27.14
CA GLY A 169 5.67 -31.56 27.98
C GLY A 169 4.85 -30.72 28.96
N ALA A 170 3.51 -30.77 28.88
CA ALA A 170 2.63 -30.02 29.78
C ALA A 170 2.75 -30.43 31.26
N SER A 171 3.24 -31.64 31.51
CA SER A 171 3.53 -32.20 32.84
C SER A 171 5.03 -32.34 33.12
N GLY A 172 5.90 -31.64 32.40
CA GLY A 172 7.35 -31.69 32.64
C GLY A 172 7.79 -30.62 33.63
N THR A 173 8.86 -30.84 34.39
CA THR A 173 9.45 -29.85 35.31
C THR A 173 9.95 -28.63 34.54
N SER A 174 11.13 -28.77 33.92
CA SER A 174 11.68 -27.83 32.96
C SER A 174 11.74 -28.48 31.58
N ILE A 175 11.32 -27.73 30.56
CA ILE A 175 11.45 -28.16 29.18
C ILE A 175 12.63 -27.42 28.53
N LEU A 176 13.41 -28.14 27.73
CA LEU A 176 14.48 -27.55 26.95
C LEU A 176 13.85 -26.75 25.80
N LEU A 177 14.09 -25.44 25.80
CA LEU A 177 13.70 -24.53 24.74
C LEU A 177 14.96 -23.87 24.14
N PRO A 178 15.01 -23.65 22.81
CA PRO A 178 13.93 -23.94 21.85
C PRO A 178 13.85 -25.44 21.50
N SER A 179 12.68 -25.91 21.04
CA SER A 179 12.44 -27.33 20.75
C SER A 179 11.31 -27.55 19.73
N SER A 180 11.49 -28.47 18.78
CA SER A 180 10.40 -28.91 17.89
C SER A 180 9.30 -29.70 18.58
N SER A 181 9.58 -30.27 19.75
CA SER A 181 8.66 -31.17 20.45
C SER A 181 7.52 -30.43 21.15
N TYR A 182 7.72 -29.17 21.52
CA TYR A 182 6.81 -28.45 22.40
C TYR A 182 6.17 -27.26 21.68
N LYS A 183 4.84 -27.19 21.67
CA LYS A 183 4.11 -26.00 21.20
C LYS A 183 3.64 -25.26 22.44
N VAL A 184 4.37 -24.22 22.83
CA VAL A 184 4.30 -23.69 24.19
C VAL A 184 4.51 -22.19 24.23
N ILE A 185 3.74 -21.56 25.10
CA ILE A 185 3.94 -20.21 25.61
C ILE A 185 4.57 -20.37 26.99
N ALA A 186 5.75 -19.79 27.17
CA ALA A 186 6.56 -19.93 28.36
C ALA A 186 6.85 -18.54 28.96
N PRO A 187 5.92 -17.98 29.76
CA PRO A 187 6.17 -16.76 30.55
C PRO A 187 7.19 -17.01 31.67
N VAL A 188 7.39 -18.27 32.03
CA VAL A 188 8.50 -18.76 32.84
C VAL A 188 8.88 -20.13 32.31
N ASN A 189 10.18 -20.43 32.25
CA ASN A 189 10.68 -21.75 31.88
C ASN A 189 11.58 -22.31 32.98
N LYS A 190 10.98 -22.59 34.12
CA LYS A 190 11.59 -23.21 35.31
C LYS A 190 10.68 -24.30 35.85
N ASP A 191 11.18 -24.98 36.87
CA ASP A 191 10.47 -25.96 37.66
C ASP A 191 9.62 -25.23 38.71
N MET A 192 8.33 -25.06 38.41
CA MET A 192 7.38 -24.33 39.25
C MET A 192 6.35 -25.30 39.85
N TYR A 193 5.82 -24.93 41.01
CA TYR A 193 4.97 -25.78 41.81
C TYR A 193 3.76 -25.01 42.32
N VAL A 194 2.56 -25.50 42.01
CA VAL A 194 1.32 -25.00 42.62
C VAL A 194 1.28 -25.51 44.05
N ARG A 195 1.56 -24.63 45.02
CA ARG A 195 1.46 -24.91 46.45
C ARG A 195 0.10 -24.49 46.99
N SER A 196 -0.14 -24.79 48.28
CA SER A 196 -1.42 -24.52 48.94
C SER A 196 -1.85 -23.06 48.94
N GLN A 197 -0.92 -22.12 48.76
CA GLN A 197 -1.21 -20.69 48.65
C GLN A 197 -1.40 -20.23 47.20
N THR A 198 -0.90 -20.99 46.22
CA THR A 198 -0.98 -20.64 44.80
C THR A 198 -2.42 -20.70 44.34
N GLN A 199 -2.81 -19.73 43.51
CA GLN A 199 -4.10 -19.71 42.84
C GLN A 199 -3.88 -19.57 41.34
N VAL A 200 -4.63 -20.34 40.55
CA VAL A 200 -4.59 -20.23 39.08
C VAL A 200 -6.00 -20.21 38.55
N PHE A 201 -6.35 -19.14 37.83
CA PHE A 201 -7.68 -18.91 37.30
C PHE A 201 -7.58 -18.57 35.83
N TYR A 202 -8.67 -18.83 35.09
CA TYR A 202 -8.81 -18.32 33.73
C TYR A 202 -10.12 -17.59 33.53
N LYS A 203 -10.17 -16.74 32.51
CA LYS A 203 -11.39 -16.05 32.11
C LYS A 203 -11.35 -15.64 30.64
N THR A 204 -12.50 -15.76 29.97
CA THR A 204 -12.72 -15.22 28.63
C THR A 204 -13.53 -13.93 28.71
N TYR A 205 -13.18 -12.96 27.87
CA TYR A 205 -13.94 -11.74 27.63
C TYR A 205 -14.35 -11.66 26.16
N ASP A 206 -15.51 -11.05 25.88
CA ASP A 206 -16.03 -10.91 24.50
C ASP A 206 -15.65 -9.60 23.80
N ASN A 207 -15.17 -8.57 24.52
CA ASN A 207 -14.91 -7.24 23.94
C ASN A 207 -13.76 -6.46 24.62
N PRO A 208 -12.57 -6.33 24.00
CA PRO A 208 -12.10 -7.15 22.89
C PRO A 208 -12.04 -8.63 23.29
N LYS A 209 -12.21 -9.52 22.32
CA LYS A 209 -12.20 -10.96 22.61
C LYS A 209 -10.81 -11.43 23.00
N ARG A 210 -10.67 -11.84 24.26
CA ARG A 210 -9.39 -12.26 24.85
C ARG A 210 -9.60 -13.29 25.95
N PHE A 211 -8.56 -14.09 26.19
CA PHE A 211 -8.52 -15.13 27.22
C PHE A 211 -7.32 -14.87 28.15
N ILE A 212 -7.57 -14.83 29.44
CA ILE A 212 -6.58 -14.55 30.47
C ILE A 212 -6.38 -15.80 31.33
N VAL A 213 -5.12 -16.15 31.60
CA VAL A 213 -4.73 -17.07 32.69
C VAL A 213 -3.93 -16.27 33.71
N GLU A 214 -4.43 -16.16 34.94
CA GLU A 214 -3.73 -15.51 36.05
C GLU A 214 -3.12 -16.59 36.94
N TYR A 215 -1.81 -16.54 37.14
CA TYR A 215 -1.09 -17.27 38.18
C TYR A 215 -0.77 -16.30 39.31
N LYS A 216 -1.20 -16.64 40.52
CA LYS A 216 -0.93 -15.85 41.71
C LYS A 216 -0.12 -16.65 42.71
N ASP A 217 1.00 -16.07 43.13
CA ASP A 217 1.97 -16.67 44.06
C ASP A 217 2.38 -18.10 43.63
N LEU A 218 2.74 -18.27 42.35
CA LEU A 218 3.26 -19.53 41.82
C LEU A 218 4.71 -19.73 42.28
N ASP A 219 4.95 -20.74 43.11
CA ASP A 219 6.27 -20.97 43.70
C ASP A 219 7.25 -21.61 42.74
N HIS A 220 8.52 -21.21 42.85
CA HIS A 220 9.61 -22.03 42.35
C HIS A 220 9.77 -23.29 43.22
N TYR A 221 9.90 -24.47 42.62
CA TYR A 221 10.02 -25.74 43.36
C TYR A 221 11.18 -25.72 44.38
N SER A 222 12.34 -25.20 43.96
CA SER A 222 13.55 -25.03 44.78
C SER A 222 13.56 -23.87 45.79
N GLY A 223 12.48 -23.08 45.92
CA GLY A 223 12.35 -22.04 46.95
C GLY A 223 12.98 -20.68 46.62
N TYR A 224 13.11 -20.33 45.34
CA TYR A 224 13.57 -18.99 44.88
C TYR A 224 12.42 -17.96 44.86
N GLY A 225 11.53 -17.99 45.86
CA GLY A 225 10.34 -17.14 45.89
C GLY A 225 9.22 -17.57 44.94
N ASN A 226 8.31 -16.65 44.64
CA ASN A 226 7.10 -16.92 43.87
C ASN A 226 6.82 -15.85 42.81
N LEU A 227 6.02 -16.19 41.79
CA LEU A 227 5.66 -15.30 40.68
C LEU A 227 4.15 -15.09 40.60
N THR A 228 3.74 -13.83 40.44
CA THR A 228 2.37 -13.44 40.10
C THR A 228 2.36 -12.78 38.72
N TYR A 229 1.66 -13.38 37.76
CA TYR A 229 1.61 -12.90 36.38
C TYR A 229 0.36 -13.38 35.65
N GLU A 230 0.05 -12.70 34.55
CA GLU A 230 -1.00 -13.11 33.62
C GLU A 230 -0.42 -13.45 32.25
N VAL A 231 -1.09 -14.40 31.58
CA VAL A 231 -0.94 -14.63 30.14
C VAL A 231 -2.25 -14.30 29.45
N ILE A 232 -2.20 -13.35 28.52
CA ILE A 232 -3.37 -12.86 27.80
C ILE A 232 -3.23 -13.24 26.33
N LEU A 233 -4.23 -13.94 25.81
CA LEU A 233 -4.33 -14.35 24.41
C LEU A 233 -5.47 -13.57 23.75
N TYR A 234 -5.18 -12.90 22.64
CA TYR A 234 -6.17 -12.14 21.88
C TYR A 234 -6.63 -12.96 20.67
N GLU A 235 -7.88 -12.77 20.23
CA GLU A 235 -8.45 -13.45 19.05
C GLU A 235 -7.63 -13.20 17.76
N ASP A 236 -6.92 -12.08 17.72
CA ASP A 236 -6.05 -11.66 16.63
C ASP A 236 -4.65 -12.33 16.63
N GLY A 237 -4.36 -13.22 17.60
CA GLY A 237 -3.11 -13.96 17.70
C GLY A 237 -2.01 -13.30 18.54
N ARG A 238 -2.25 -12.10 19.09
CA ARG A 238 -1.33 -11.50 20.07
C ARG A 238 -1.29 -12.31 21.37
N ILE A 239 -0.11 -12.32 21.97
CA ILE A 239 0.16 -13.00 23.25
C ILE A 239 0.85 -11.99 24.16
N LYS A 240 0.28 -11.70 25.32
CA LYS A 240 0.87 -10.76 26.27
C LYS A 240 1.14 -11.42 27.60
N PHE A 241 2.34 -11.19 28.13
CA PHE A 241 2.73 -11.51 29.50
C PHE A 241 2.73 -10.23 30.30
N GLN A 242 2.21 -10.26 31.52
CA GLN A 242 2.31 -9.13 32.43
C GLN A 242 2.60 -9.63 33.84
N TYR A 243 3.61 -9.05 34.48
CA TYR A 243 4.13 -9.53 35.75
C TYR A 243 3.81 -8.51 36.84
N ASN A 244 3.20 -8.97 37.92
CA ASN A 244 2.79 -8.15 39.05
C ASN A 244 3.59 -8.52 40.30
N ALA A 245 3.48 -7.70 41.34
CA ALA A 245 4.17 -7.93 42.59
C ALA A 245 3.70 -9.25 43.24
N SER A 246 4.68 -10.12 43.47
CA SER A 246 4.57 -11.37 44.22
C SER A 246 4.62 -11.14 45.74
N SER A 247 4.17 -12.14 46.50
CA SER A 247 4.33 -12.10 47.97
C SER A 247 5.78 -12.29 48.43
N ASP A 248 6.58 -13.06 47.68
CA ASP A 248 8.02 -13.23 47.91
C ASP A 248 8.81 -12.78 46.67
N LEU A 249 10.02 -12.25 46.88
CA LEU A 249 10.92 -11.88 45.78
C LEU A 249 11.36 -13.13 45.03
N TYR A 250 11.14 -13.12 43.72
CA TYR A 250 11.63 -14.14 42.82
C TYR A 250 13.02 -13.76 42.31
N ASP A 251 14.00 -14.66 42.45
CA ASP A 251 15.39 -14.43 42.04
C ASP A 251 15.90 -15.67 41.27
N ALA A 252 15.46 -15.80 40.02
CA ALA A 252 15.91 -16.88 39.15
C ALA A 252 15.87 -16.51 37.67
N TYR A 253 17.05 -16.42 37.05
CA TYR A 253 17.23 -16.26 35.60
C TYR A 253 16.47 -17.34 34.82
N SER A 254 15.43 -16.94 34.08
CA SER A 254 14.65 -17.82 33.21
C SER A 254 14.40 -17.14 31.88
N LYS A 255 14.39 -17.94 30.81
CA LYS A 255 13.99 -17.48 29.47
C LYS A 255 12.48 -17.38 29.41
N ILE A 256 11.98 -16.30 28.84
CA ILE A 256 10.57 -16.16 28.50
C ILE A 256 10.38 -16.23 26.99
N GLY A 257 9.18 -16.60 26.54
CA GLY A 257 8.82 -16.46 25.13
C GLY A 257 7.85 -17.49 24.60
N ILE A 258 7.88 -17.65 23.29
CA ILE A 258 7.02 -18.57 22.55
C ILE A 258 7.89 -19.56 21.75
N ASN A 259 7.48 -20.81 21.72
CA ASN A 259 8.20 -21.86 21.01
C ASN A 259 7.24 -22.77 20.27
N TYR A 260 7.57 -23.04 19.02
CA TYR A 260 6.80 -23.93 18.16
C TYR A 260 7.70 -24.96 17.46
N ASP A 261 8.70 -24.54 16.71
CA ASP A 261 9.55 -25.47 15.94
C ASP A 261 10.97 -24.93 15.73
N THR A 262 12.00 -25.73 15.99
CA THR A 262 13.39 -25.33 15.72
C THR A 262 13.80 -25.53 14.28
N LEU A 263 13.18 -26.43 13.52
CA LEU A 263 13.56 -26.70 12.13
C LEU A 263 13.32 -25.50 11.22
N ASN A 264 12.20 -24.79 11.43
CA ASN A 264 11.85 -23.59 10.69
C ASN A 264 12.17 -22.30 11.46
N ASN A 265 12.89 -22.41 12.59
CA ASN A 265 13.14 -21.29 13.50
C ASN A 265 11.87 -20.59 14.02
N TYR A 266 10.79 -21.33 14.22
CA TYR A 266 9.52 -20.85 14.80
C TYR A 266 9.62 -20.86 16.33
N ASN A 267 10.45 -19.97 16.84
CA ASN A 267 10.67 -19.77 18.26
C ASN A 267 11.17 -18.35 18.47
N LEU A 268 10.51 -17.61 19.35
CA LEU A 268 10.93 -16.30 19.80
C LEU A 268 11.09 -16.36 21.32
N LEU A 269 12.32 -16.61 21.75
CA LEU A 269 12.73 -16.63 23.15
C LEU A 269 13.55 -15.37 23.42
N ILE A 270 13.29 -14.74 24.56
CA ILE A 270 14.01 -13.56 25.02
C ILE A 270 14.99 -14.05 26.08
N GLU A 271 16.27 -14.06 25.69
CA GLU A 271 17.38 -14.42 26.57
C GLU A 271 17.69 -13.20 27.46
N ASP A 272 17.94 -13.44 28.75
CA ASP A 272 18.25 -12.43 29.78
C ASP A 272 17.09 -11.57 30.32
N ASP A 273 15.84 -11.78 29.87
CA ASP A 273 14.63 -11.15 30.43
C ASP A 273 13.96 -12.04 31.48
N ALA A 274 14.52 -12.03 32.69
CA ALA A 274 13.97 -12.82 33.80
C ALA A 274 12.61 -12.24 34.26
N PRO A 275 11.60 -13.07 34.57
CA PRO A 275 10.27 -12.59 34.98
C PRO A 275 10.24 -11.49 36.06
N ASP A 276 11.21 -11.53 36.96
CA ASP A 276 11.39 -10.62 38.10
C ASP A 276 11.80 -9.20 37.72
N ILE A 277 12.53 -9.01 36.61
CA ILE A 277 12.88 -7.65 36.13
C ILE A 277 11.69 -6.94 35.44
N HIS A 278 10.58 -7.66 35.27
CA HIS A 278 9.33 -7.17 34.70
C HIS A 278 8.22 -6.90 35.70
N ILE A 279 8.49 -6.90 37.01
CA ILE A 279 7.46 -6.51 37.99
C ILE A 279 6.92 -5.11 37.65
N GLY A 280 5.61 -5.03 37.40
CA GLY A 280 4.95 -3.79 36.95
C GLY A 280 5.10 -3.48 35.46
N LYS A 281 5.59 -4.44 34.65
CA LYS A 281 5.81 -4.34 33.20
C LYS A 281 5.11 -5.49 32.47
N ALA A 282 4.97 -5.35 31.15
CA ALA A 282 4.42 -6.36 30.26
C ALA A 282 5.31 -6.58 29.04
N VAL A 283 5.22 -7.77 28.44
CA VAL A 283 5.87 -8.14 27.17
C VAL A 283 4.81 -8.70 26.24
N THR A 284 4.72 -8.19 25.02
CA THR A 284 3.70 -8.60 24.05
C THR A 284 4.33 -9.14 22.77
N PHE A 285 3.94 -10.34 22.39
CA PHE A 285 4.30 -11.02 21.15
C PHE A 285 3.19 -10.78 20.13
N TYR A 286 3.58 -10.29 18.96
CA TYR A 286 2.69 -9.94 17.88
C TYR A 286 2.89 -10.91 16.72
N PRO A 287 1.80 -11.49 16.17
CA PRO A 287 1.86 -12.36 15.01
C PRO A 287 2.18 -11.56 13.74
N PRO A 288 2.44 -12.24 12.61
CA PRO A 288 2.72 -11.58 11.34
C PRO A 288 1.58 -10.66 10.91
N GLY A 289 1.92 -9.53 10.28
CA GLY A 289 0.94 -8.57 9.76
C GLY A 289 0.60 -7.42 10.73
N TYR A 290 1.12 -7.44 11.95
CA TYR A 290 1.11 -6.27 12.82
C TYR A 290 2.11 -5.23 12.31
N ILE A 291 1.59 -4.05 11.99
CA ILE A 291 2.38 -2.88 11.60
C ILE A 291 2.44 -1.99 12.83
N PHE A 292 3.59 -1.98 13.50
CA PHE A 292 3.83 -1.08 14.62
C PHE A 292 3.88 0.36 14.16
N GLY A 293 3.39 1.24 15.03
CA GLY A 293 3.37 2.66 14.85
C GLY A 293 4.73 3.31 14.90
N LYS A 294 5.82 2.66 15.31
CA LYS A 294 7.20 3.15 15.30
C LYS A 294 8.23 2.01 15.23
N GLY A 295 8.31 1.34 14.08
CA GLY A 295 9.58 1.03 13.43
C GLY A 295 10.39 -0.18 13.89
N ASN A 296 9.88 -1.39 13.65
CA ASN A 296 10.77 -2.52 13.35
C ASN A 296 11.52 -2.17 12.05
N ILE A 297 12.75 -2.66 11.89
CA ILE A 297 13.38 -2.80 10.57
C ILE A 297 13.19 -4.25 10.11
N PRO A 298 12.07 -4.63 9.47
CA PRO A 298 11.99 -5.95 8.87
C PRO A 298 13.01 -6.05 7.74
N MET A 299 13.77 -7.13 7.76
CA MET A 299 14.90 -7.37 6.87
C MET A 299 14.47 -7.91 5.51
N ASN A 300 13.37 -7.41 4.94
CA ASN A 300 12.80 -7.82 3.65
C ASN A 300 12.16 -6.63 2.92
N ASN A 301 12.05 -6.73 1.59
CA ASN A 301 11.35 -5.76 0.76
C ASN A 301 9.86 -5.71 1.13
N GLY A 302 9.30 -4.53 1.46
CA GLY A 302 7.87 -4.34 1.76
C GLY A 302 7.50 -3.83 3.16
N THR A 303 8.46 -3.33 3.95
CA THR A 303 8.23 -2.84 5.32
C THR A 303 8.67 -1.39 5.48
N PRO A 304 8.30 -0.64 6.55
CA PRO A 304 8.56 0.80 6.67
C PRO A 304 10.03 1.21 6.71
N PHE A 305 10.93 0.31 7.10
CA PHE A 305 12.37 0.51 7.01
C PHE A 305 13.09 -0.83 6.79
N TYR A 306 14.15 -0.85 5.99
CA TYR A 306 14.99 -2.06 5.78
C TYR A 306 16.47 -1.72 5.52
N THR A 307 17.38 -2.67 5.72
CA THR A 307 18.84 -2.51 5.43
C THR A 307 19.24 -3.31 4.17
N PRO A 308 20.30 -2.91 3.43
CA PRO A 308 20.69 -3.61 2.19
C PRO A 308 21.26 -5.02 2.39
N ASN A 309 21.87 -5.31 3.54
CA ASN A 309 22.82 -6.41 3.67
C ASN A 309 22.34 -7.59 4.51
N MET A 310 21.05 -7.68 4.89
CA MET A 310 20.55 -8.64 5.89
C MET A 310 21.50 -8.71 7.10
N ASN A 311 21.21 -7.92 8.14
CA ASN A 311 21.71 -8.04 9.51
C ASN A 311 22.79 -7.01 9.88
N PRO A 312 22.37 -5.93 10.56
CA PRO A 312 23.15 -5.39 11.65
C PRO A 312 22.42 -5.63 12.97
N ARG A 313 21.59 -6.69 13.15
CA ARG A 313 21.02 -7.01 14.48
C ARG A 313 22.11 -7.09 15.55
N TYR A 314 23.35 -7.35 15.13
CA TYR A 314 24.54 -7.25 15.95
C TYR A 314 25.60 -6.45 15.19
N ALA A 315 26.06 -5.35 15.77
CA ALA A 315 27.39 -4.86 15.46
C ALA A 315 28.44 -5.69 16.23
N THR A 316 28.45 -7.02 16.05
CA THR A 316 29.52 -7.85 16.61
C THR A 316 30.72 -7.85 15.66
N ASN A 317 31.93 -7.80 16.21
CA ASN A 317 33.22 -7.64 15.49
C ASN A 317 33.57 -6.21 15.02
N LEU A 318 32.96 -5.16 15.58
CA LEU A 318 33.64 -3.87 15.59
C LEU A 318 34.79 -3.95 16.58
N SER A 319 36.02 -3.72 16.11
CA SER A 319 37.21 -3.81 16.96
C SER A 319 37.17 -2.85 18.14
N CYS A 320 36.38 -1.77 18.09
CA CYS A 320 36.21 -0.85 19.21
C CYS A 320 35.20 -1.28 20.27
N LEU A 321 34.36 -2.30 19.99
CA LEU A 321 33.46 -2.89 20.99
C LEU A 321 34.09 -4.08 21.72
N GLN A 322 35.32 -4.47 21.35
CA GLN A 322 36.03 -5.58 21.99
C GLN A 322 36.95 -5.06 23.09
N ASN A 323 36.91 -5.68 24.27
CA ASN A 323 37.70 -5.32 25.45
C ASN A 323 37.66 -3.81 25.77
N MET A 324 36.45 -3.23 25.86
CA MET A 324 36.31 -1.82 26.24
C MET A 324 36.74 -1.60 27.69
N HIS A 325 37.63 -0.63 27.90
CA HIS A 325 38.11 -0.18 29.19
C HIS A 325 37.51 1.20 29.54
N GLU A 326 37.67 1.61 30.80
CA GLU A 326 37.22 2.90 31.29
C GLU A 326 37.65 4.05 30.36
N ASN A 327 36.68 4.91 30.00
CA ASN A 327 36.78 6.02 29.07
C ASN A 327 36.91 5.66 27.58
N ASP A 328 36.88 4.39 27.20
CA ASP A 328 36.77 4.01 25.79
C ASP A 328 35.42 4.44 25.21
N THR A 329 35.45 4.91 23.97
CA THR A 329 34.26 5.29 23.20
C THR A 329 34.24 4.54 21.88
N CYS A 330 33.10 3.94 21.53
CA CYS A 330 32.92 3.28 20.25
C CYS A 330 31.66 3.77 19.55
N ASN A 331 31.76 4.00 18.24
CA ASN A 331 30.70 4.52 17.39
C ASN A 331 30.22 3.46 16.41
N VAL A 332 28.91 3.28 16.33
CA VAL A 332 28.22 2.33 15.45
C VAL A 332 27.39 3.10 14.42
N PHE A 333 27.52 2.71 13.15
CA PHE A 333 26.82 3.35 12.02
C PHE A 333 25.77 2.41 11.45
N TRP A 334 24.58 2.96 11.20
CA TRP A 334 23.40 2.24 10.74
C TRP A 334 22.94 2.79 9.40
N GLN A 335 22.87 1.95 8.36
CA GLN A 335 22.32 2.31 7.06
C GLN A 335 20.92 1.73 6.88
N VAL A 336 19.93 2.58 6.65
CA VAL A 336 18.50 2.23 6.66
C VAL A 336 17.79 2.89 5.48
N ASN A 337 16.85 2.21 4.83
CA ASN A 337 15.94 2.78 3.84
C ASN A 337 14.64 3.23 4.50
N ALA A 338 14.12 4.43 4.19
CA ALA A 338 12.89 4.99 4.75
C ALA A 338 11.65 4.72 3.87
N THR A 339 11.04 3.56 3.98
CA THR A 339 9.85 3.14 3.21
C THR A 339 8.51 3.38 3.96
N GLY A 340 8.55 3.99 5.15
CA GLY A 340 7.39 4.19 6.03
C GLY A 340 6.48 5.35 5.66
N LYS A 341 5.46 5.57 6.50
CA LYS A 341 4.45 6.63 6.29
C LYS A 341 5.04 8.03 6.48
N MET A 342 4.69 8.94 5.58
CA MET A 342 5.18 10.32 5.49
C MET A 342 4.62 11.21 6.62
N GLY A 343 5.38 12.23 7.02
CA GLY A 343 5.05 13.15 8.11
C GLY A 343 5.08 12.51 9.50
N LYS A 344 5.52 11.25 9.59
CA LYS A 344 5.67 10.54 10.87
C LYS A 344 7.12 10.58 11.32
N THR A 345 7.29 10.87 12.60
CA THR A 345 8.54 10.70 13.32
C THR A 345 8.57 9.31 13.95
N TRP A 346 9.55 8.52 13.54
CA TRP A 346 9.84 7.18 14.00
C TRP A 346 10.95 7.25 15.05
N GLU A 347 10.83 6.47 16.11
CA GLU A 347 11.81 6.41 17.19
C GLU A 347 12.57 5.10 17.04
N PHE A 348 13.89 5.17 17.13
CA PHE A 348 14.77 4.02 17.00
C PHE A 348 15.62 3.93 18.24
N PHE A 349 15.73 2.71 18.78
CA PHE A 349 16.52 2.43 19.97
C PHE A 349 17.74 1.60 19.61
N THR A 350 18.90 2.03 20.09
CA THR A 350 20.14 1.26 20.02
C THR A 350 20.48 0.77 21.41
N ILE A 351 20.46 -0.54 21.62
CA ILE A 351 20.69 -1.18 22.91
C ILE A 351 22.13 -1.67 22.96
N PHE A 352 22.86 -1.35 24.03
CA PHE A 352 24.25 -1.74 24.27
C PHE A 352 24.36 -2.65 25.50
N ASN A 353 24.92 -3.85 25.33
CA ASN A 353 25.08 -4.84 26.41
C ASN A 353 26.55 -5.20 26.62
N SER A 354 27.00 -5.16 27.87
CA SER A 354 28.36 -5.51 28.32
C SER A 354 28.46 -6.96 28.81
N THR A 355 29.66 -7.56 28.71
CA THR A 355 29.96 -8.94 29.16
C THR A 355 30.58 -9.04 30.55
N LEU A 356 31.07 -7.93 31.14
CA LEU A 356 31.77 -7.93 32.44
C LEU A 356 30.99 -7.19 33.53
N SER A 357 30.58 -5.94 33.25
CA SER A 357 29.75 -5.09 34.13
C SER A 357 29.20 -3.90 33.34
N GLY A 358 27.99 -3.43 33.66
CA GLY A 358 27.40 -2.21 33.06
C GLY A 358 25.93 -2.25 32.63
N GLY A 359 25.24 -3.38 32.81
CA GLY A 359 23.83 -3.51 32.44
C GLY A 359 23.57 -3.34 30.93
N SER A 360 22.29 -3.26 30.57
CA SER A 360 21.82 -2.93 29.22
C SER A 360 21.48 -1.45 29.17
N GLN A 361 21.99 -0.75 28.17
CA GLN A 361 21.84 0.71 28.05
C GLN A 361 21.31 1.11 26.69
N THR A 362 20.43 2.12 26.64
CA THR A 362 19.68 2.44 25.42
C THR A 362 19.87 3.88 24.94
N GLY A 363 20.29 4.04 23.69
CA GLY A 363 20.28 5.33 22.97
C GLY A 363 19.06 5.47 22.06
N LYS A 364 18.46 6.66 21.97
CA LYS A 364 17.27 6.93 21.14
C LYS A 364 17.55 7.92 20.00
N VAL A 365 17.23 7.57 18.75
CA VAL A 365 17.23 8.49 17.61
C VAL A 365 15.84 8.66 17.01
N ASN A 366 15.49 9.89 16.61
CA ASN A 366 14.19 10.17 15.98
C ASN A 366 14.39 10.42 14.48
N ILE A 367 13.63 9.77 13.61
CA ILE A 367 13.71 9.98 12.15
C ILE A 367 12.33 10.34 11.62
N THR A 368 12.21 11.50 10.98
CA THR A 368 10.98 11.95 10.34
C THR A 368 11.04 11.65 8.85
N ILE A 369 10.05 10.91 8.34
CA ILE A 369 9.96 10.66 6.89
C ILE A 369 9.29 11.86 6.23
N SER A 370 9.99 12.48 5.29
CA SER A 370 9.45 13.53 4.42
C SER A 370 9.42 13.05 2.97
N CYS A 371 8.42 13.48 2.22
CA CYS A 371 8.36 13.28 0.78
C CYS A 371 8.77 14.57 0.05
N VAL A 372 8.91 14.48 -1.26
CA VAL A 372 8.97 15.68 -2.12
C VAL A 372 7.53 16.05 -2.44
N ASP A 373 7.13 17.24 -2.01
CA ASP A 373 5.86 17.90 -2.31
C ASP A 373 6.24 19.15 -3.12
N ASN A 374 6.05 19.08 -4.44
CA ASN A 374 6.51 20.13 -5.35
C ASN A 374 5.58 21.35 -5.36
N ASP A 375 4.29 21.12 -5.16
CA ASP A 375 3.22 22.11 -5.31
C ASP A 375 2.67 22.60 -3.96
N ASN A 376 3.17 22.04 -2.85
CA ASN A 376 2.92 22.40 -1.45
C ASN A 376 1.47 22.23 -1.03
N ASP A 377 0.81 21.20 -1.55
CA ASP A 377 -0.60 20.91 -1.29
C ASP A 377 -0.79 19.92 -0.12
N SER A 378 0.33 19.48 0.49
CA SER A 378 0.40 18.48 1.56
C SER A 378 0.13 17.04 1.11
N ILE A 379 0.11 16.81 -0.20
CA ILE A 379 0.15 15.51 -0.86
C ILE A 379 1.54 15.36 -1.49
N CYS A 380 1.97 14.14 -1.68
CA CYS A 380 3.34 13.84 -2.11
C CYS A 380 3.35 13.43 -3.57
N ASN A 381 4.34 13.88 -4.33
CA ASN A 381 4.39 13.70 -5.79
C ASN A 381 4.15 12.26 -6.31
N ASP A 382 4.39 11.22 -5.50
CA ASP A 382 4.22 9.81 -5.87
C ASP A 382 2.80 9.25 -5.65
N VAL A 383 1.98 9.93 -4.85
CA VAL A 383 0.57 9.62 -4.59
C VAL A 383 -0.37 10.76 -4.98
N ASP A 384 0.20 11.85 -5.45
CA ASP A 384 -0.49 13.05 -5.92
C ASP A 384 -0.99 12.85 -7.35
N ASN A 385 -2.30 12.96 -7.54
CA ASN A 385 -2.94 12.85 -8.84
C ASN A 385 -2.83 14.13 -9.69
N CYS A 386 -2.26 15.22 -9.15
CA CYS A 386 -1.91 16.43 -9.90
C CYS A 386 -0.73 17.17 -9.27
N LEU A 387 0.36 17.36 -10.01
CA LEU A 387 1.51 18.16 -9.55
C LEU A 387 1.25 19.70 -9.53
N VAL A 388 0.01 20.09 -9.24
CA VAL A 388 -0.50 21.45 -9.07
C VAL A 388 -1.54 21.43 -7.95
N TYR A 389 -1.38 22.37 -7.02
CA TYR A 389 -2.07 22.41 -5.74
C TYR A 389 -3.52 21.92 -5.76
N ASN A 390 -3.77 20.71 -5.25
CA ASN A 390 -5.10 20.12 -5.13
C ASN A 390 -5.23 19.21 -3.88
N PRO A 391 -5.24 19.79 -2.66
CA PRO A 391 -5.21 19.03 -1.40
C PRO A 391 -6.37 18.04 -1.19
N ASP A 392 -7.48 18.20 -1.91
CA ASP A 392 -8.65 17.34 -1.85
C ASP A 392 -8.53 16.10 -2.75
N GLN A 393 -7.55 16.09 -3.67
CA GLN A 393 -7.24 14.98 -4.58
C GLN A 393 -8.49 14.47 -5.33
N ASN A 394 -9.43 15.38 -5.61
CA ASN A 394 -10.67 15.02 -6.28
C ASN A 394 -10.38 14.53 -7.70
N ASP A 395 -10.89 13.34 -8.02
CA ASP A 395 -10.82 12.68 -9.32
C ASP A 395 -12.23 12.15 -9.61
N THR A 396 -12.94 12.84 -10.50
CA THR A 396 -14.39 12.62 -10.71
C THR A 396 -14.68 11.40 -11.57
N ASP A 397 -13.80 11.09 -12.53
CA ASP A 397 -13.99 10.01 -13.49
C ASP A 397 -13.06 8.79 -13.22
N ASN A 398 -12.23 8.88 -12.20
CA ASN A 398 -11.33 7.84 -11.70
C ASN A 398 -10.29 7.39 -12.73
N ASP A 399 -9.74 8.32 -13.51
CA ASP A 399 -8.69 8.03 -14.48
C ASP A 399 -7.26 8.15 -13.94
N GLY A 400 -7.13 8.61 -12.69
CA GLY A 400 -5.86 8.80 -11.98
C GLY A 400 -5.26 10.21 -12.11
N ILE A 401 -5.93 11.13 -12.80
CA ILE A 401 -5.58 12.53 -12.94
C ILE A 401 -6.59 13.36 -12.12
N GLY A 402 -6.10 14.26 -11.27
CA GLY A 402 -7.00 15.06 -10.45
C GLY A 402 -7.75 16.12 -11.28
N ASN A 403 -8.97 16.47 -10.86
CA ASN A 403 -9.86 17.43 -11.52
C ASN A 403 -9.19 18.79 -11.86
N VAL A 404 -8.16 19.19 -11.11
CA VAL A 404 -7.46 20.47 -11.28
C VAL A 404 -6.51 20.45 -12.49
N CYS A 405 -5.99 19.27 -12.86
CA CYS A 405 -5.09 19.08 -13.99
C CYS A 405 -5.64 18.13 -15.06
N ASP A 406 -6.90 17.74 -14.94
CA ASP A 406 -7.62 16.91 -15.88
C ASP A 406 -8.32 17.76 -16.97
N ASN A 407 -7.94 17.56 -18.23
CA ASN A 407 -8.53 18.22 -19.39
C ASN A 407 -9.89 17.62 -19.82
N CYS A 408 -10.35 16.54 -19.18
CA CYS A 408 -11.66 15.93 -19.36
C CYS A 408 -12.26 15.42 -18.03
N VAL A 409 -12.45 16.32 -17.05
CA VAL A 409 -12.99 16.07 -15.68
C VAL A 409 -14.10 15.00 -15.53
N ASN A 410 -14.91 14.71 -16.55
CA ASN A 410 -16.01 13.74 -16.46
C ASN A 410 -15.85 12.52 -17.38
N VAL A 411 -14.73 12.38 -18.10
CA VAL A 411 -14.50 11.37 -19.14
C VAL A 411 -13.08 10.82 -19.05
N ASN A 412 -12.99 9.61 -18.49
CA ASN A 412 -11.73 8.95 -18.20
C ASN A 412 -10.74 8.95 -19.37
N ASN A 413 -9.59 9.61 -19.20
CA ASN A 413 -8.58 9.81 -20.24
C ASN A 413 -7.17 9.98 -19.65
N THR A 414 -6.64 8.93 -19.00
CA THR A 414 -5.32 8.93 -18.32
C THR A 414 -4.14 9.47 -19.16
N ASN A 415 -4.24 9.47 -20.49
CA ASN A 415 -3.24 10.00 -21.41
C ASN A 415 -3.28 11.53 -21.61
N GLN A 416 -4.35 12.20 -21.15
CA GLN A 416 -4.52 13.66 -21.16
C GLN A 416 -4.15 14.29 -22.51
N THR A 417 -4.53 13.61 -23.60
CA THR A 417 -4.22 14.07 -24.96
C THR A 417 -5.16 15.22 -25.33
N ASP A 418 -4.59 16.28 -25.87
CA ASP A 418 -5.26 17.50 -26.35
C ASP A 418 -4.60 17.88 -27.68
N THR A 419 -5.24 17.50 -28.78
CA THR A 419 -4.68 17.54 -30.13
C THR A 419 -4.56 18.97 -30.65
N ASP A 420 -5.52 19.84 -30.32
CA ASP A 420 -5.55 21.22 -30.82
C ASP A 420 -5.15 22.27 -29.78
N ASN A 421 -4.85 21.84 -28.54
CA ASN A 421 -4.36 22.63 -27.41
C ASN A 421 -5.36 23.70 -26.95
N ASP A 422 -6.64 23.37 -26.94
CA ASP A 422 -7.70 24.25 -26.49
C ASP A 422 -8.02 24.14 -24.99
N GLY A 423 -7.44 23.15 -24.33
CA GLY A 423 -7.63 22.85 -22.90
C GLY A 423 -8.75 21.84 -22.62
N ILE A 424 -9.42 21.34 -23.66
CA ILE A 424 -10.38 20.23 -23.60
C ILE A 424 -9.70 19.00 -24.21
N GLY A 425 -9.69 17.87 -23.48
CA GLY A 425 -9.05 16.67 -23.97
C GLY A 425 -9.80 16.03 -25.15
N ASP A 426 -9.06 15.33 -26.02
CA ASP A 426 -9.59 14.60 -27.18
C ASP A 426 -10.76 13.67 -26.84
N ALA A 427 -10.83 13.18 -25.60
CA ALA A 427 -11.87 12.27 -25.13
C ALA A 427 -13.24 12.94 -24.94
N CYS A 428 -13.26 14.25 -24.70
CA CYS A 428 -14.45 15.03 -24.41
C CYS A 428 -14.62 16.26 -25.32
N ASP A 429 -13.72 16.45 -26.29
CA ASP A 429 -13.77 17.52 -27.27
C ASP A 429 -14.72 17.20 -28.44
N ASN A 430 -15.75 18.02 -28.62
CA ASN A 430 -16.70 17.93 -29.73
C ASN A 430 -16.15 18.45 -31.08
N CYS A 431 -14.91 18.94 -31.09
CA CYS A 431 -14.20 19.45 -32.27
C CYS A 431 -12.70 19.14 -32.28
N LEU A 432 -12.30 17.88 -32.04
CA LEU A 432 -10.94 17.28 -31.99
C LEU A 432 -9.73 17.94 -32.70
N TYR A 433 -9.95 18.69 -33.79
CA TYR A 433 -8.90 19.33 -34.59
C TYR A 433 -9.06 20.85 -34.71
N THR A 434 -10.00 21.47 -33.98
CA THR A 434 -10.40 22.87 -34.12
C THR A 434 -10.67 23.52 -32.77
N TYR A 435 -9.69 24.28 -32.28
CA TYR A 435 -9.72 25.02 -31.02
C TYR A 435 -11.08 25.63 -30.68
N ASN A 436 -11.75 25.13 -29.64
CA ASN A 436 -13.05 25.59 -29.15
C ASN A 436 -13.27 25.30 -27.65
N PRO A 437 -12.58 26.04 -26.75
CA PRO A 437 -12.62 25.78 -25.30
C PRO A 437 -14.02 25.93 -24.65
N ASP A 438 -14.98 26.53 -25.37
CA ASP A 438 -16.36 26.72 -24.90
C ASP A 438 -17.27 25.54 -25.23
N GLN A 439 -16.83 24.60 -26.08
CA GLN A 439 -17.53 23.36 -26.44
C GLN A 439 -18.99 23.61 -26.86
N ASN A 440 -19.27 24.76 -27.48
CA ASN A 440 -20.62 25.11 -27.92
C ASN A 440 -21.10 24.13 -29.01
N ASP A 441 -22.27 23.57 -28.79
CA ASP A 441 -23.01 22.70 -29.70
C ASP A 441 -24.46 23.18 -29.69
N THR A 442 -24.82 24.02 -30.68
CA THR A 442 -26.10 24.74 -30.68
C THR A 442 -27.29 23.80 -30.89
N ASP A 443 -27.11 22.71 -31.63
CA ASP A 443 -28.21 21.79 -31.98
C ASP A 443 -28.16 20.43 -31.24
N GLY A 444 -27.09 20.16 -30.51
CA GLY A 444 -26.95 19.04 -29.58
C GLY A 444 -26.66 17.71 -30.27
N ASP A 445 -26.06 17.73 -31.45
CA ASP A 445 -25.78 16.52 -32.24
C ASP A 445 -24.43 15.84 -31.88
N GLY A 446 -23.62 16.49 -31.03
CA GLY A 446 -22.31 16.03 -30.58
C GLY A 446 -21.13 16.55 -31.41
N TYR A 447 -21.37 17.37 -32.43
CA TYR A 447 -20.35 18.13 -33.16
C TYR A 447 -20.40 19.60 -32.76
N GLY A 448 -19.26 20.18 -32.38
CA GLY A 448 -19.25 21.58 -31.96
C GLY A 448 -19.43 22.56 -33.12
N ASP A 449 -20.04 23.71 -32.83
CA ASP A 449 -20.30 24.79 -33.79
C ASP A 449 -19.01 25.24 -34.53
N ALA A 450 -17.84 25.05 -33.91
CA ALA A 450 -16.53 25.45 -34.45
C ALA A 450 -16.08 24.57 -35.63
N CYS A 451 -16.38 23.27 -35.61
CA CYS A 451 -16.01 22.31 -36.64
C CYS A 451 -17.20 21.89 -37.51
N GLU A 452 -18.41 22.24 -37.11
CA GLU A 452 -19.65 22.00 -37.84
C GLU A 452 -19.87 23.07 -38.93
N CYS A 453 -19.28 22.86 -40.11
CA CYS A 453 -19.34 23.83 -41.20
C CYS A 453 -20.31 23.49 -42.35
N LEU A 454 -21.19 22.48 -42.22
CA LEU A 454 -21.90 21.95 -43.41
C LEU A 454 -23.43 21.77 -43.30
N GLN A 455 -24.10 22.07 -42.18
CA GLN A 455 -25.55 21.89 -42.08
C GLN A 455 -26.29 23.19 -41.70
N PRO A 456 -27.22 23.70 -42.53
CA PRO A 456 -28.18 24.70 -42.12
C PRO A 456 -29.34 24.05 -41.34
N TYR A 457 -29.67 24.55 -40.16
CA TYR A 457 -30.85 24.09 -39.41
C TYR A 457 -32.09 24.99 -39.62
N ILE A 458 -33.28 24.42 -39.44
CA ILE A 458 -34.56 25.11 -39.65
C ILE A 458 -34.98 25.86 -38.38
N ILE A 459 -35.24 27.16 -38.50
CA ILE A 459 -35.92 27.93 -37.44
C ILE A 459 -37.43 27.82 -37.68
N THR A 460 -38.11 27.00 -36.87
CA THR A 460 -39.58 27.07 -36.74
C THR A 460 -39.96 27.52 -35.33
N GLN A 461 -40.81 28.54 -35.25
CA GLN A 461 -41.50 28.86 -34.00
C GLN A 461 -42.83 28.11 -33.98
N SER A 462 -43.03 27.26 -32.97
CA SER A 462 -44.33 26.63 -32.73
C SER A 462 -45.34 27.68 -32.25
N LYS A 463 -46.45 27.82 -32.98
CA LYS A 463 -47.53 28.76 -32.65
C LYS A 463 -48.83 28.01 -32.48
N ASN A 464 -49.44 28.15 -31.30
CA ASN A 464 -50.78 27.64 -31.05
C ASN A 464 -51.79 28.49 -31.85
N VAL A 465 -52.52 27.85 -32.76
CA VAL A 465 -53.53 28.49 -33.61
C VAL A 465 -54.92 27.95 -33.32
N THR A 466 -55.91 28.83 -33.38
CA THR A 466 -57.31 28.51 -33.11
C THR A 466 -58.00 28.02 -34.38
N GLN A 467 -58.91 27.06 -34.24
CA GLN A 467 -59.59 26.42 -35.38
C GLN A 467 -60.36 27.45 -36.23
N ASN A 468 -60.23 27.36 -37.56
CA ASN A 468 -60.87 28.21 -38.56
C ASN A 468 -60.40 29.68 -38.64
N GLN A 469 -59.19 29.99 -38.16
CA GLN A 469 -58.54 31.27 -38.45
C GLN A 469 -57.39 31.12 -39.45
N LEU A 470 -57.35 32.05 -40.41
CA LEU A 470 -56.16 32.27 -41.24
C LEU A 470 -55.02 32.75 -40.34
N PHE A 471 -53.88 32.08 -40.40
CA PHE A 471 -52.66 32.52 -39.74
C PHE A 471 -51.52 32.60 -40.74
N THR A 472 -50.57 33.48 -40.44
CA THR A 472 -49.30 33.63 -41.14
C THR A 472 -48.21 33.11 -40.22
N PHE A 473 -47.28 32.33 -40.76
CA PHE A 473 -46.07 31.90 -40.07
C PHE A 473 -44.85 32.37 -40.87
N GLU A 474 -43.76 32.63 -40.17
CA GLU A 474 -42.44 32.81 -40.77
C GLU A 474 -41.62 31.55 -40.47
N SER A 475 -41.05 30.94 -41.52
CA SER A 475 -39.97 29.96 -41.37
C SER A 475 -38.72 30.50 -42.05
N GLY A 476 -37.57 30.19 -41.49
CA GLY A 476 -36.28 30.65 -42.00
C GLY A 476 -35.22 29.58 -41.84
N VAL A 477 -34.12 29.75 -42.58
CA VAL A 477 -32.92 28.91 -42.49
C VAL A 477 -31.79 29.80 -42.01
N LYS A 478 -31.04 29.37 -40.98
CA LYS A 478 -29.91 30.14 -40.43
C LYS A 478 -28.61 29.41 -40.75
N CYS A 479 -27.67 30.17 -41.31
CA CYS A 479 -26.29 29.74 -41.50
C CYS A 479 -25.46 30.11 -40.27
N VAL A 480 -24.75 29.14 -39.69
CA VAL A 480 -23.97 29.33 -38.46
C VAL A 480 -22.61 29.97 -38.77
N CYS A 481 -21.93 29.53 -39.83
CA CYS A 481 -20.62 30.04 -40.22
C CYS A 481 -20.63 30.44 -41.71
N SER A 482 -20.72 31.76 -41.98
CA SER A 482 -20.64 32.44 -43.29
C SER A 482 -20.63 31.58 -44.58
N ASN A 483 -21.75 31.66 -45.33
CA ASN A 483 -22.08 31.11 -46.66
C ASN A 483 -22.37 29.60 -46.78
N CYS A 484 -23.62 29.19 -46.49
CA CYS A 484 -24.14 27.82 -46.75
C CYS A 484 -24.42 27.49 -48.24
N GLY A 485 -23.87 28.24 -49.20
CA GLY A 485 -24.28 28.14 -50.60
C GLY A 485 -25.72 28.60 -50.86
N ASN A 486 -26.34 28.11 -51.95
CA ASN A 486 -27.74 28.41 -52.29
C ASN A 486 -28.68 27.48 -51.51
N VAL A 487 -29.43 28.05 -50.57
CA VAL A 487 -30.46 27.34 -49.81
C VAL A 487 -31.80 27.51 -50.53
N SER A 488 -32.47 26.40 -50.86
CA SER A 488 -33.82 26.41 -51.42
C SER A 488 -34.78 25.55 -50.59
N ALA A 489 -35.99 26.04 -50.37
CA ALA A 489 -37.04 25.35 -49.63
C ALA A 489 -38.26 25.15 -50.54
N ILE A 490 -38.78 23.92 -50.60
CA ILE A 490 -40.01 23.60 -51.33
C ILE A 490 -41.10 23.27 -50.32
N LEU A 491 -42.22 24.00 -50.42
CA LEU A 491 -43.46 23.66 -49.73
C LEU A 491 -44.31 22.79 -50.66
N ASP A 492 -44.63 21.57 -50.24
CA ASP A 492 -45.65 20.80 -50.94
C ASP A 492 -47.07 21.18 -50.46
N PRO A 493 -48.12 20.90 -51.25
CA PRO A 493 -49.50 21.22 -50.88
C PRO A 493 -50.05 20.41 -49.69
N THR A 494 -49.30 19.39 -49.22
CA THR A 494 -49.66 18.55 -48.07
C THR A 494 -49.02 19.01 -46.77
N GLY A 495 -48.19 20.06 -46.82
CA GLY A 495 -47.54 20.66 -45.66
C GLY A 495 -46.22 19.97 -45.26
N ASN A 496 -45.65 19.14 -46.14
CA ASN A 496 -44.30 18.64 -45.95
C ASN A 496 -43.28 19.65 -46.51
N TYR A 497 -42.15 19.77 -45.82
CA TYR A 497 -41.05 20.66 -46.18
C TYR A 497 -39.84 19.82 -46.57
N SER A 498 -39.17 20.18 -47.66
CA SER A 498 -37.81 19.70 -47.97
C SER A 498 -36.86 20.88 -48.14
N VAL A 499 -35.72 20.81 -47.46
CA VAL A 499 -34.62 21.77 -47.60
C VAL A 499 -33.59 21.11 -48.51
N ASN A 500 -33.36 21.68 -49.68
CA ASN A 500 -32.31 21.24 -50.59
C ASN A 500 -31.12 22.20 -50.47
N ILE A 501 -29.98 21.62 -50.13
CA ILE A 501 -28.68 22.27 -50.14
C ILE A 501 -27.99 21.78 -51.42
N GLU A 502 -27.68 22.68 -52.36
CA GLU A 502 -26.67 22.36 -53.36
C GLU A 502 -25.31 22.74 -52.77
N PRO A 503 -24.46 21.78 -52.34
CA PRO A 503 -23.18 22.09 -51.74
C PRO A 503 -22.28 22.79 -52.76
N HIS A 504 -22.09 24.10 -52.58
CA HIS A 504 -21.15 24.90 -53.34
C HIS A 504 -19.73 24.68 -52.80
N GLY A 505 -19.10 23.58 -53.21
CA GLY A 505 -17.72 23.27 -52.82
C GLY A 505 -16.95 22.32 -53.74
N TRP A 506 -17.59 21.65 -54.70
CA TRP A 506 -16.95 20.54 -55.42
C TRP A 506 -16.38 20.90 -56.79
N GLU A 507 -16.53 22.16 -57.24
CA GLU A 507 -16.04 22.63 -58.54
C GLU A 507 -14.60 23.18 -58.52
N SER A 508 -13.94 23.33 -57.35
CA SER A 508 -12.55 23.81 -57.33
C SER A 508 -11.49 22.71 -57.30
N GLN A 509 -11.89 21.42 -57.30
CA GLN A 509 -10.95 20.31 -57.40
C GLN A 509 -10.78 19.90 -58.86
N THR A 510 -9.53 19.87 -59.35
CA THR A 510 -9.23 19.37 -60.69
C THR A 510 -9.38 17.85 -60.71
N TRP A 511 -10.58 17.38 -61.03
CA TRP A 511 -10.86 15.97 -61.17
C TRP A 511 -10.15 15.40 -62.39
N THR A 512 -9.51 14.24 -62.20
CA THR A 512 -8.93 13.48 -63.32
C THR A 512 -9.86 12.31 -63.63
N THR A 513 -10.37 12.27 -64.86
CA THR A 513 -11.23 11.15 -65.32
C THR A 513 -10.39 9.88 -65.48
N LEU A 514 -10.86 8.79 -64.89
CA LEU A 514 -10.32 7.45 -65.15
C LEU A 514 -10.94 6.96 -66.46
N SER A 515 -10.27 7.33 -67.56
CA SER A 515 -10.81 7.23 -68.92
C SER A 515 -11.02 5.79 -69.40
N THR A 516 -10.25 4.83 -68.90
CA THR A 516 -10.42 3.43 -69.26
C THR A 516 -11.70 2.94 -68.61
N VAL A 517 -11.80 3.03 -67.28
CA VAL A 517 -12.93 2.46 -66.52
C VAL A 517 -14.25 3.22 -66.74
N SER A 518 -14.20 4.51 -67.10
CA SER A 518 -15.40 5.28 -67.45
C SER A 518 -16.04 4.86 -68.78
N ASN A 519 -15.31 4.17 -69.66
CA ASN A 519 -15.77 3.82 -71.01
C ASN A 519 -15.88 2.31 -71.22
N CYS A 520 -15.86 1.51 -70.16
CA CYS A 520 -16.06 0.08 -70.26
C CYS A 520 -16.97 -0.45 -69.16
N ASP A 521 -17.47 -1.64 -69.43
CA ASP A 521 -18.20 -2.48 -68.51
C ASP A 521 -17.28 -3.62 -68.05
N ASP A 522 -17.48 -4.12 -66.83
CA ASP A 522 -16.66 -5.19 -66.23
C ASP A 522 -15.14 -5.00 -66.29
N CYS A 523 -14.67 -3.77 -66.08
CA CYS A 523 -13.27 -3.42 -66.28
C CYS A 523 -12.64 -2.74 -65.06
N GLY A 524 -11.35 -2.44 -65.13
CA GLY A 524 -10.68 -1.66 -64.09
C GLY A 524 -9.46 -0.90 -64.57
N GLU A 525 -9.11 0.13 -63.81
CA GLU A 525 -8.02 1.07 -64.09
C GLU A 525 -7.12 1.23 -62.87
N GLN A 526 -5.80 1.19 -63.09
CA GLN A 526 -4.83 1.32 -62.00
C GLN A 526 -4.66 2.79 -61.61
N LEU A 527 -4.78 3.06 -60.31
CA LEU A 527 -4.49 4.35 -59.71
C LEU A 527 -3.34 4.21 -58.71
N ASN A 528 -2.28 5.00 -58.87
CA ASN A 528 -1.19 5.06 -57.90
C ASN A 528 -1.57 5.99 -56.75
N LEU A 529 -1.29 5.57 -55.52
CA LEU A 529 -1.54 6.38 -54.34
C LEU A 529 -0.30 7.25 -54.03
N PRO A 530 -0.50 8.51 -53.62
CA PRO A 530 0.59 9.41 -53.22
C PRO A 530 1.15 9.08 -51.83
N PHE A 531 0.52 8.15 -51.10
CA PHE A 531 0.92 7.66 -49.79
C PHE A 531 0.89 6.13 -49.75
N THR A 532 1.50 5.55 -48.71
CA THR A 532 1.40 4.12 -48.42
C THR A 532 0.07 3.84 -47.70
N PHE A 533 -0.81 3.07 -48.34
CA PHE A 533 -2.09 2.67 -47.75
C PHE A 533 -1.97 1.30 -47.07
N ASN A 534 -2.17 1.26 -45.76
CA ASN A 534 -2.17 0.01 -45.01
C ASN A 534 -3.56 -0.63 -45.03
N PHE A 535 -3.66 -1.87 -45.49
CA PHE A 535 -4.92 -2.60 -45.52
C PHE A 535 -4.70 -4.08 -45.13
N TYR A 536 -5.36 -4.51 -44.04
CA TYR A 536 -5.15 -5.82 -43.42
C TYR A 536 -3.66 -6.17 -43.23
N GLY A 537 -2.89 -5.24 -42.64
CA GLY A 537 -1.47 -5.44 -42.31
C GLY A 537 -0.51 -5.48 -43.50
N ASN A 538 -0.99 -5.15 -44.71
CA ASN A 538 -0.18 -5.07 -45.92
C ASN A 538 -0.13 -3.62 -46.41
N ASN A 539 1.03 -3.18 -46.88
CA ASN A 539 1.25 -1.83 -47.38
C ASN A 539 1.11 -1.80 -48.90
N TYR A 540 0.27 -0.91 -49.40
CA TYR A 540 -0.03 -0.74 -50.82
C TYR A 540 0.31 0.68 -51.28
N SER A 541 0.93 0.79 -52.46
CA SER A 541 1.26 2.08 -53.10
C SER A 541 0.29 2.45 -54.24
N GLY A 542 -0.78 1.67 -54.39
CA GLY A 542 -1.73 1.81 -55.49
C GLY A 542 -2.98 0.98 -55.26
N VAL A 543 -4.04 1.35 -55.95
CA VAL A 543 -5.32 0.63 -56.01
C VAL A 543 -5.72 0.44 -57.46
N CYS A 544 -6.50 -0.58 -57.74
CA CYS A 544 -7.15 -0.76 -59.02
C CYS A 544 -8.65 -0.52 -58.85
N VAL A 545 -9.18 0.42 -59.64
CA VAL A 545 -10.56 0.93 -59.58
C VAL A 545 -11.42 0.17 -60.57
N SER A 546 -12.53 -0.42 -60.13
CA SER A 546 -13.43 -1.22 -60.99
C SER A 546 -14.59 -0.38 -61.53
N SER A 547 -15.12 -0.74 -62.70
CA SER A 547 -16.38 -0.16 -63.20
C SER A 547 -17.56 -0.47 -62.27
N ASN A 548 -17.48 -1.58 -61.53
CA ASN A 548 -18.53 -2.17 -60.69
C ASN A 548 -18.57 -1.63 -59.24
N GLY A 549 -18.03 -0.44 -59.01
CA GLY A 549 -18.24 0.30 -57.76
C GLY A 549 -17.40 -0.15 -56.56
N TYR A 550 -16.26 -0.79 -56.82
CA TYR A 550 -15.28 -1.18 -55.81
C TYR A 550 -13.85 -0.89 -56.26
N ILE A 551 -12.93 -0.88 -55.29
CA ILE A 551 -11.49 -0.77 -55.49
C ILE A 551 -10.76 -1.94 -54.85
N ARG A 552 -9.58 -2.26 -55.37
CA ARG A 552 -8.71 -3.32 -54.86
C ARG A 552 -7.32 -2.78 -54.57
N PRO A 553 -6.83 -2.86 -53.31
CA PRO A 553 -5.44 -2.50 -52.99
C PRO A 553 -4.42 -3.42 -53.69
N GLY A 554 -3.43 -2.82 -54.34
CA GLY A 554 -2.40 -3.53 -55.11
C GLY A 554 -2.14 -2.95 -56.50
N THR A 555 -1.14 -3.51 -57.18
CA THR A 555 -0.80 -3.20 -58.58
C THR A 555 -1.20 -4.36 -59.49
N GLY A 556 -2.06 -4.09 -60.48
CA GLY A 556 -2.49 -5.08 -61.49
C GLY A 556 -3.87 -4.81 -62.08
N THR A 557 -4.12 -5.28 -63.30
CA THR A 557 -5.36 -5.03 -64.06
C THR A 557 -6.52 -5.98 -63.73
N ASN A 558 -6.35 -6.92 -62.79
CA ASN A 558 -7.35 -7.95 -62.49
C ASN A 558 -8.44 -7.46 -61.50
N CYS A 559 -9.08 -6.33 -61.81
CA CYS A 559 -10.34 -5.87 -61.19
C CYS A 559 -11.54 -6.03 -62.13
N THR A 560 -11.36 -6.81 -63.20
CA THR A 560 -12.21 -6.85 -64.40
C THR A 560 -13.20 -8.03 -64.38
N GLY A 561 -14.13 -8.09 -63.43
CA GLY A 561 -15.19 -9.09 -63.55
C GLY A 561 -16.27 -9.05 -62.47
N TYR A 562 -17.53 -8.92 -62.91
CA TYR A 562 -18.70 -9.25 -62.12
C TYR A 562 -18.84 -10.79 -61.98
N SER A 563 -18.20 -11.37 -60.98
CA SER A 563 -18.33 -12.81 -60.70
C SER A 563 -18.16 -13.09 -59.20
N ASN A 564 -19.25 -12.97 -58.44
CA ASN A 564 -19.43 -13.55 -57.10
C ASN A 564 -18.14 -13.62 -56.24
N VAL A 565 -17.49 -12.47 -56.03
CA VAL A 565 -16.11 -12.40 -55.48
C VAL A 565 -16.10 -12.53 -53.96
N HIS A 566 -17.03 -13.28 -53.36
CA HIS A 566 -17.12 -13.40 -51.90
C HIS A 566 -16.11 -14.37 -51.27
N ASN A 567 -15.32 -15.13 -52.04
CA ASN A 567 -14.56 -16.21 -51.43
C ASN A 567 -13.03 -16.06 -51.38
N THR A 568 -12.38 -15.03 -51.94
CA THR A 568 -10.91 -14.83 -51.77
C THR A 568 -10.32 -13.42 -52.01
N SER A 569 -11.08 -12.36 -52.31
CA SER A 569 -10.49 -11.07 -52.74
C SER A 569 -10.57 -9.95 -51.68
N LYS A 570 -9.45 -9.28 -51.41
CA LYS A 570 -9.34 -8.07 -50.57
C LYS A 570 -9.83 -6.83 -51.33
N ILE A 571 -11.08 -6.39 -51.14
CA ILE A 571 -11.68 -5.22 -51.83
C ILE A 571 -12.27 -4.21 -50.85
N ILE A 572 -12.47 -2.97 -51.31
CA ILE A 572 -13.23 -1.91 -50.65
C ILE A 572 -14.33 -1.49 -51.62
N ALA A 573 -15.60 -1.62 -51.25
CA ALA A 573 -16.73 -1.36 -52.13
C ALA A 573 -17.62 -0.25 -51.56
N GLY A 574 -17.87 0.78 -52.38
CA GLY A 574 -18.90 1.78 -52.10
C GLY A 574 -20.28 1.26 -52.53
N LEU A 575 -20.32 0.57 -53.66
CA LEU A 575 -21.51 -0.15 -54.13
C LEU A 575 -21.09 -1.30 -55.05
N GLU A 576 -21.15 -2.54 -54.55
CA GLU A 576 -20.85 -3.72 -55.38
C GLU A 576 -22.08 -4.14 -56.20
N ARG A 577 -22.15 -3.61 -57.42
CA ARG A 577 -23.19 -3.92 -58.42
C ARG A 577 -22.58 -4.00 -59.80
N ASP A 578 -23.30 -4.68 -60.69
CA ASP A 578 -22.99 -4.70 -62.12
C ASP A 578 -23.28 -3.29 -62.67
N LEU A 579 -22.25 -2.44 -62.71
CA LEU A 579 -22.35 -1.04 -63.09
C LEU A 579 -21.66 -0.86 -64.44
N ASN A 580 -22.32 -0.12 -65.32
CA ASN A 580 -21.86 0.11 -66.68
C ASN A 580 -21.67 1.62 -66.94
N PRO A 581 -20.50 2.19 -66.56
CA PRO A 581 -20.11 3.57 -66.86
C PRO A 581 -20.14 3.89 -68.36
N SER A 582 -19.88 2.91 -69.23
CA SER A 582 -19.89 3.11 -70.68
C SER A 582 -21.28 3.46 -71.23
N SER A 583 -22.35 3.12 -70.49
CA SER A 583 -23.72 3.45 -70.87
C SER A 583 -24.13 4.86 -70.46
N GLU A 584 -23.74 5.29 -69.25
CA GLU A 584 -24.04 6.58 -68.66
C GLU A 584 -23.21 6.77 -67.37
N GLY A 585 -22.71 7.99 -67.15
CA GLY A 585 -21.91 8.35 -65.99
C GLY A 585 -20.40 8.42 -66.26
N THR A 586 -19.65 8.85 -65.26
CA THR A 586 -18.18 8.92 -65.33
C THR A 586 -17.56 8.52 -64.01
N ILE A 587 -16.34 7.99 -64.05
CA ILE A 587 -15.55 7.70 -62.86
C ILE A 587 -14.33 8.61 -62.89
N LYS A 588 -14.17 9.40 -61.82
CA LYS A 588 -13.11 10.41 -61.70
C LYS A 588 -12.49 10.34 -60.32
N TYR A 589 -11.24 10.79 -60.19
CA TYR A 589 -10.57 10.83 -58.90
C TYR A 589 -9.91 12.19 -58.65
N TYR A 590 -9.72 12.47 -57.37
CA TYR A 590 -8.87 13.53 -56.87
C TYR A 590 -7.88 12.95 -55.87
N SER A 591 -6.67 13.49 -55.83
CA SER A 591 -5.60 13.04 -54.93
C SER A 591 -4.88 14.23 -54.31
N SER A 592 -4.64 14.15 -53.00
CA SER A 592 -3.79 15.03 -52.19
C SER A 592 -2.61 14.23 -51.61
N SER A 593 -1.73 14.83 -50.82
CA SER A 593 -0.61 14.12 -50.20
C SER A 593 -1.03 13.03 -49.19
N SER A 594 -2.22 13.13 -48.61
CA SER A 594 -2.71 12.21 -47.57
C SER A 594 -4.00 11.47 -47.92
N ASN A 595 -4.76 11.93 -48.92
CA ASN A 595 -6.07 11.36 -49.27
C ASN A 595 -6.25 11.20 -50.78
N VAL A 596 -6.94 10.14 -51.21
CA VAL A 596 -7.43 9.93 -52.58
C VAL A 596 -8.92 9.66 -52.51
N VAL A 597 -9.71 10.34 -53.34
CA VAL A 597 -11.16 10.17 -53.44
C VAL A 597 -11.48 9.70 -54.85
N ILE A 598 -12.25 8.62 -54.96
CA ILE A 598 -12.73 8.09 -56.24
C ILE A 598 -14.23 8.28 -56.29
N PHE A 599 -14.71 9.04 -57.27
CA PHE A 599 -16.11 9.38 -57.43
C PHE A 599 -16.70 8.68 -58.66
N TYR A 600 -17.75 7.89 -58.41
CA TYR A 600 -18.66 7.37 -59.42
C TYR A 600 -19.77 8.41 -59.56
N ASP A 601 -19.80 9.09 -60.69
CA ASP A 601 -20.73 10.17 -60.96
C ASP A 601 -21.77 9.71 -61.97
N SER A 602 -22.98 9.51 -61.49
CA SER A 602 -24.15 9.19 -62.29
C SER A 602 -23.99 7.91 -63.11
N VAL A 603 -23.35 6.89 -62.52
CA VAL A 603 -23.07 5.60 -63.16
C VAL A 603 -24.28 4.68 -63.09
N LYS A 604 -24.71 4.18 -64.24
CA LYS A 604 -25.89 3.32 -64.32
C LYS A 604 -25.57 1.86 -64.07
N CYS A 605 -26.50 1.12 -63.48
CA CYS A 605 -26.43 -0.33 -63.45
C CYS A 605 -26.57 -0.95 -64.85
N TYR A 606 -25.93 -2.09 -65.09
CA TYR A 606 -26.24 -2.95 -66.23
C TYR A 606 -27.66 -3.51 -66.08
N GLY A 607 -28.56 -3.15 -67.00
CA GLY A 607 -29.98 -3.52 -66.95
C GLY A 607 -30.91 -2.49 -66.26
N SER A 608 -32.22 -2.76 -66.25
CA SER A 608 -33.25 -1.74 -65.97
C SER A 608 -33.69 -1.60 -64.50
N SER A 609 -33.00 -2.20 -63.53
CA SER A 609 -33.56 -2.43 -62.18
C SER A 609 -32.98 -1.60 -61.02
N CYS A 610 -31.93 -0.78 -61.18
CA CYS A 610 -31.41 0.04 -60.05
C CYS A 610 -31.07 1.50 -60.34
N GLY A 611 -31.47 2.06 -61.50
CA GLY A 611 -31.30 3.49 -61.76
C GLY A 611 -29.84 3.94 -61.86
N THR A 612 -29.63 5.24 -61.67
CA THR A 612 -28.33 5.92 -61.78
C THR A 612 -27.75 6.13 -60.38
N ASN A 613 -26.47 5.83 -60.18
CA ASN A 613 -25.83 5.81 -58.87
C ASN A 613 -24.64 6.78 -58.83
N SER A 614 -24.60 7.60 -57.79
CA SER A 614 -23.47 8.48 -57.51
C SER A 614 -22.96 8.25 -56.10
N PHE A 615 -21.68 7.93 -55.94
CA PHE A 615 -21.05 7.66 -54.64
C PHE A 615 -19.53 7.77 -54.70
N GLN A 616 -18.89 7.98 -53.56
CA GLN A 616 -17.44 8.11 -53.43
C GLN A 616 -16.86 6.96 -52.59
N ILE A 617 -15.61 6.61 -52.88
CA ILE A 617 -14.74 5.74 -52.06
C ILE A 617 -13.52 6.55 -51.65
#